data_AF-A0A399YHY1-F1
#
_entry.id   AF-A0A399YHY1-F1
#
_cell.length_a   1.000
_cell.length_b   1.000
_cell.length_c   1.000
_cell.angle_alpha   90.00
_cell.angle_beta   90.00
_cell.angle_gamma   90.00
#
_symmetry.space_group_name_H-M   'P 1'
#
loop_
_entity.id
_entity.type
_entity.pdbx_description
1 polymer ?
#
loop_
_entity_poly.entity_id
_entity_poly.type
_entity_poly.pdbx_seq_one_letter_code
_entity_poly.pdbx_strand_id
1 'polypeptide(L)'
;MKITDALKGEHGVFYAQFDLLEKTSATTDLAKIQAQGAMLAAGLVPHAQIENEVLFPAMERILGEDGPTQVFRMEHEQIEGWLAQLQEVRAMLQAHDEIEAAFAKLPQTQDVAQAQRLAEDAIHLAREHFGKEEVMLFPMAESMLEERALENLGAEWAQRRGVVLQS
;
A
#
# COMPACT_ATOMS: atom_id res chain seq x y z
N MET A 1 25.33 14.41 -22.43
CA MET A 1 23.93 14.57 -22.00
C MET A 1 23.94 15.14 -20.59
N LYS A 2 23.19 16.20 -20.30
CA LYS A 2 23.08 16.76 -18.94
C LYS A 2 22.10 15.90 -18.13
N ILE A 3 22.25 15.86 -16.81
CA ILE A 3 21.26 15.18 -15.95
C ILE A 3 19.85 15.74 -16.15
N THR A 4 19.72 17.05 -16.39
CA THR A 4 18.45 17.70 -16.69
C THR A 4 17.85 17.30 -18.04
N ASP A 5 18.67 16.85 -19.00
CA ASP A 5 18.16 16.30 -20.26
C ASP A 5 17.60 14.88 -20.05
N ALA A 6 18.27 14.08 -19.20
CA ALA A 6 17.84 12.73 -18.86
C ALA A 6 16.53 12.73 -18.06
N LEU A 7 16.45 13.55 -17.00
CA LEU A 7 15.24 13.66 -16.16
C LEU A 7 14.03 14.16 -16.95
N LYS A 8 14.21 15.12 -17.87
CA LYS A 8 13.15 15.53 -18.80
C LYS A 8 12.71 14.41 -19.74
N GLY A 9 13.64 13.54 -20.15
CA GLY A 9 13.33 12.35 -20.92
C GLY A 9 12.43 11.39 -20.15
N GLU A 10 12.74 11.15 -18.87
CA GLU A 10 11.91 10.34 -17.97
C GLU A 10 10.54 10.97 -17.74
N HIS A 11 10.46 12.29 -17.52
CA HIS A 11 9.20 13.02 -17.43
C HIS A 11 8.31 12.82 -18.65
N GLY A 12 8.88 12.84 -19.86
CA GLY A 12 8.12 12.56 -21.09
C GLY A 12 7.46 11.18 -21.10
N VAL A 13 8.14 10.17 -20.54
CA VAL A 13 7.59 8.82 -20.40
C VAL A 13 6.53 8.76 -19.29
N PHE A 14 6.69 9.50 -18.20
CA PHE A 14 5.68 9.58 -17.15
C PHE A 14 4.42 10.30 -17.62
N TYR A 15 4.54 11.42 -18.32
CA TYR A 15 3.39 12.14 -18.88
C TYR A 15 2.53 11.22 -19.76
N ALA A 16 3.14 10.45 -20.66
CA ALA A 16 2.41 9.50 -21.50
C ALA A 16 1.67 8.41 -20.69
N GLN A 17 2.26 7.96 -19.59
CA GLN A 17 1.62 6.98 -18.70
C GLN A 17 0.50 7.60 -17.85
N PHE A 18 0.67 8.84 -17.38
CA PHE A 18 -0.36 9.59 -16.68
C PHE A 18 -1.58 9.81 -17.59
N ASP A 19 -1.37 10.31 -18.80
CA ASP A 19 -2.44 10.51 -19.79
C ASP A 19 -3.22 9.22 -20.05
N LEU A 20 -2.53 8.08 -20.15
CA LEU A 20 -3.16 6.78 -20.32
C LEU A 20 -4.00 6.40 -19.10
N LEU A 21 -3.43 6.48 -17.90
CA LEU A 21 -4.11 6.10 -16.66
C LEU A 21 -5.35 6.97 -16.42
N GLU A 22 -5.24 8.28 -16.58
CA GLU A 22 -6.35 9.22 -16.46
C GLU A 22 -7.49 8.85 -17.41
N LYS A 23 -7.16 8.57 -18.67
CA LYS A 23 -8.14 8.19 -19.69
C LYS A 23 -8.82 6.84 -19.41
N THR A 24 -8.09 5.86 -18.89
CA THR A 24 -8.61 4.49 -18.73
C THR A 24 -9.23 4.21 -17.37
N SER A 25 -8.83 4.94 -16.33
CA SER A 25 -9.19 4.68 -14.92
C SER A 25 -10.70 4.52 -14.69
N ALA A 26 -11.53 5.34 -15.33
CA ALA A 26 -12.99 5.31 -15.15
C ALA A 26 -13.69 4.12 -15.83
N THR A 27 -13.01 3.40 -16.73
CA THR A 27 -13.64 2.39 -17.60
C THR A 27 -12.97 1.01 -17.54
N THR A 28 -11.86 0.90 -16.82
CA THR A 28 -11.08 -0.33 -16.70
C THR A 28 -11.34 -1.04 -15.37
N ASP A 29 -10.96 -2.31 -15.28
CA ASP A 29 -11.06 -3.10 -14.05
C ASP A 29 -9.97 -2.74 -13.04
N LEU A 30 -10.23 -3.06 -11.76
CA LEU A 30 -9.33 -2.78 -10.64
C LEU A 30 -7.93 -3.35 -10.85
N ALA A 31 -7.82 -4.56 -11.41
CA ALA A 31 -6.54 -5.23 -11.62
C ALA A 31 -5.65 -4.45 -12.60
N LYS A 32 -6.21 -3.88 -13.66
CA LYS A 32 -5.47 -3.03 -14.60
C LYS A 32 -5.06 -1.69 -13.99
N ILE A 33 -5.93 -1.04 -13.21
CA ILE A 33 -5.57 0.19 -12.48
C ILE A 33 -4.39 -0.09 -11.55
N GLN A 34 -4.45 -1.20 -10.80
CA GLN A 34 -3.38 -1.63 -9.91
C GLN A 34 -2.07 -1.91 -10.66
N ALA A 35 -2.14 -2.60 -11.80
CA ALA A 35 -0.95 -2.89 -12.60
C ALA A 35 -0.30 -1.62 -13.19
N GLN A 36 -1.11 -0.68 -13.70
CA GLN A 36 -0.63 0.61 -14.19
C GLN A 36 -0.04 1.47 -13.07
N GLY A 37 -0.70 1.52 -11.91
CA GLY A 37 -0.19 2.21 -10.73
C GLY A 37 1.14 1.64 -10.24
N ALA A 38 1.27 0.31 -10.19
CA ALA A 38 2.53 -0.34 -9.83
C ALA A 38 3.67 -0.04 -10.83
N MET A 39 3.36 0.02 -12.13
CA MET A 39 4.33 0.39 -13.17
C MET A 39 4.81 1.84 -13.01
N LEU A 40 3.88 2.77 -12.75
CA LEU A 40 4.20 4.16 -12.47
C LEU A 40 5.09 4.29 -11.22
N ALA A 41 4.71 3.64 -10.13
CA ALA A 41 5.47 3.64 -8.88
C ALA A 41 6.91 3.12 -9.08
N ALA A 42 7.08 2.04 -9.84
CA ALA A 42 8.37 1.45 -10.14
C ALA A 42 9.31 2.38 -10.94
N GLY A 43 8.78 3.40 -11.62
CA GLY A 43 9.58 4.43 -12.28
C GLY A 43 9.75 5.70 -11.45
N LEU A 44 8.68 6.19 -10.80
CA LEU A 44 8.69 7.44 -10.04
C LEU A 44 9.60 7.38 -8.81
N VAL A 45 9.64 6.24 -8.11
CA VAL A 45 10.48 6.12 -6.90
C VAL A 45 11.97 6.21 -7.25
N PRO A 46 12.52 5.42 -8.19
CA PRO A 46 13.92 5.60 -8.61
C PRO A 46 14.20 6.99 -9.20
N HIS A 47 13.25 7.60 -9.91
CA HIS A 47 13.38 8.96 -10.43
C HIS A 47 13.61 9.98 -9.30
N ALA A 48 12.73 9.99 -8.30
CA ALA A 48 12.82 10.86 -7.13
C ALA A 48 14.12 10.63 -6.36
N GLN A 49 14.58 9.37 -6.25
CA GLN A 49 15.88 9.04 -5.62
C GLN A 49 17.06 9.69 -6.36
N ILE A 50 17.08 9.67 -7.70
CA ILE A 50 18.12 10.35 -8.47
C ILE A 50 18.11 11.87 -8.22
N GLU A 51 16.92 12.48 -8.18
CA GLU A 51 16.81 13.90 -7.84
C GLU A 51 17.33 14.18 -6.42
N ASN A 52 16.90 13.39 -5.44
CA ASN A 52 17.23 13.53 -4.03
C ASN A 52 18.70 13.27 -3.69
N GLU A 53 19.34 12.29 -4.33
CA GLU A 53 20.68 11.81 -3.99
C GLU A 53 21.78 12.36 -4.91
N VAL A 54 21.42 12.81 -6.11
CA VAL A 54 22.39 13.27 -7.12
C VAL A 54 22.20 14.75 -7.45
N LEU A 55 21.00 15.16 -7.87
CA LEU A 55 20.76 16.52 -8.35
C LEU A 55 20.72 17.53 -7.19
N PHE A 56 19.89 17.29 -6.18
CA PHE A 56 19.69 18.21 -5.07
C PHE A 56 20.97 18.44 -4.26
N PRO A 57 21.80 17.43 -3.93
CA PRO A 57 23.05 17.67 -3.22
C PRO A 57 24.03 18.55 -4.01
N ALA A 58 23.99 18.51 -5.35
CA ALA A 58 24.80 19.40 -6.18
C ALA A 58 24.29 20.85 -6.16
N MET A 59 22.96 21.03 -6.10
CA MET A 59 22.32 22.35 -6.00
C MET A 59 22.47 22.97 -4.61
N GLU A 60 22.30 22.17 -3.56
CA GLU A 60 22.39 22.58 -2.14
C GLU A 60 23.79 23.09 -1.78
N ARG A 61 24.86 22.58 -2.42
CA ARG A 61 26.22 23.14 -2.27
C ARG A 61 26.34 24.61 -2.69
N ILE A 62 25.45 25.08 -3.56
CA ILE A 62 25.45 26.47 -4.07
C ILE A 62 24.39 27.31 -3.35
N LEU A 63 23.21 26.73 -3.09
CA LEU A 63 22.04 27.43 -2.59
C LEU A 63 21.86 27.35 -1.06
N GLY A 64 22.53 26.42 -0.39
CA GLY A 64 22.25 26.04 1.00
C GLY A 64 21.19 24.95 1.12
N GLU A 65 21.19 24.23 2.25
CA GLU A 65 20.28 23.11 2.53
C GLU A 65 18.84 23.57 2.83
N ASP A 66 18.65 24.78 3.35
CA ASP A 66 17.34 25.41 3.58
C ASP A 66 16.73 26.00 2.28
N GLY A 67 17.17 25.49 1.13
CA GLY A 67 16.81 25.99 -0.19
C GLY A 67 15.52 25.37 -0.75
N PRO A 68 15.17 25.71 -2.01
CA PRO A 68 13.95 25.22 -2.65
C PRO A 68 13.87 23.69 -2.79
N THR A 69 15.00 22.97 -2.69
CA THR A 69 15.04 21.50 -2.75
C THR A 69 14.30 20.83 -1.60
N GLN A 70 14.17 21.51 -0.45
CA GLN A 70 13.44 20.97 0.71
C GLN A 70 11.95 20.74 0.41
N VAL A 71 11.32 21.64 -0.34
CA VAL A 71 9.90 21.50 -0.73
C VAL A 71 9.71 20.26 -1.60
N PHE A 72 10.57 20.06 -2.60
CA PHE A 72 10.52 18.89 -3.46
C PHE A 72 10.78 17.59 -2.70
N ARG A 73 11.69 17.59 -1.72
CA ARG A 73 11.92 16.42 -0.85
C ARG A 73 10.66 16.06 -0.05
N MET A 74 9.96 17.06 0.50
CA MET A 74 8.69 16.82 1.20
C MET A 74 7.61 16.26 0.27
N GLU A 75 7.54 16.76 -0.97
CA GLU A 75 6.63 16.22 -2.00
C GLU A 75 6.99 14.76 -2.35
N HIS A 76 8.27 14.44 -2.48
CA HIS A 76 8.75 13.07 -2.71
C HIS A 76 8.37 12.14 -1.54
N GLU A 77 8.62 12.56 -0.30
CA GLU A 77 8.25 11.80 0.90
C GLU A 77 6.73 11.55 0.97
N GLN A 78 5.92 12.54 0.59
CA GLN A 78 4.46 12.39 0.55
C GLN A 78 4.02 11.36 -0.49
N ILE A 79 4.59 11.40 -1.70
CA ILE A 79 4.29 10.45 -2.77
C ILE A 79 4.71 9.04 -2.35
N GLU A 80 5.92 8.87 -1.80
CA GLU A 80 6.40 7.59 -1.29
C GLU A 80 5.49 7.03 -0.18
N GLY A 81 5.03 7.90 0.73
CA GLY A 81 4.08 7.55 1.79
C GLY A 81 2.76 7.00 1.24
N TRP A 82 2.18 7.65 0.22
CA TRP A 82 0.96 7.15 -0.44
C TRP A 82 1.18 5.80 -1.14
N LEU A 83 2.30 5.64 -1.82
CA LEU A 83 2.65 4.37 -2.49
C LEU A 83 2.82 3.23 -1.47
N ALA A 84 3.48 3.49 -0.35
CA ALA A 84 3.63 2.53 0.73
C ALA A 84 2.27 2.12 1.32
N GLN A 85 1.37 3.09 1.57
CA GLN A 85 0.02 2.79 2.06
C GLN A 85 -0.77 1.90 1.11
N LEU A 86 -0.71 2.16 -0.21
CA LEU A 86 -1.37 1.31 -1.21
C LEU A 86 -0.81 -0.11 -1.24
N GLN A 87 0.51 -0.27 -1.07
CA GLN A 87 1.16 -1.58 -0.99
C GLN A 87 0.71 -2.33 0.27
N GLU A 88 0.62 -1.67 1.41
CA GLU A 88 0.16 -2.27 2.66
C GLU A 88 -1.30 -2.76 2.56
N VAL A 89 -2.20 -1.95 2.00
CA VAL A 89 -3.59 -2.35 1.76
C VAL A 89 -3.65 -3.59 0.86
N ARG A 90 -2.84 -3.64 -0.21
CA ARG A 90 -2.79 -4.80 -1.09
C ARG A 90 -2.25 -6.04 -0.37
N ALA A 91 -1.20 -5.90 0.43
CA ALA A 91 -0.65 -7.01 1.19
C ALA A 91 -1.68 -7.57 2.18
N MET A 92 -2.47 -6.71 2.84
CA MET A 92 -3.56 -7.15 3.71
C MET A 92 -4.65 -7.93 2.96
N LEU A 93 -5.01 -7.51 1.74
CA LEU A 93 -5.97 -8.25 0.91
C LEU A 93 -5.41 -9.61 0.47
N GLN A 94 -4.15 -9.68 0.04
CA GLN A 94 -3.50 -10.93 -0.35
C GLN A 94 -3.34 -11.91 0.81
N ALA A 95 -3.05 -11.40 2.02
CA ALA A 95 -2.93 -12.23 3.21
C ALA A 95 -4.23 -13.01 3.49
N HIS A 96 -5.40 -12.41 3.29
CA HIS A 96 -6.69 -13.10 3.45
C HIS A 96 -6.82 -14.28 2.50
N ASP A 97 -6.54 -14.08 1.20
CA ASP A 97 -6.62 -15.13 0.18
C ASP A 97 -5.66 -16.29 0.49
N GLU A 98 -4.45 -15.98 0.94
CA GLU A 98 -3.43 -16.97 1.30
C GLU A 98 -3.80 -17.77 2.55
N ILE A 99 -4.31 -17.10 3.59
CA ILE A 99 -4.81 -17.74 4.82
C ILE A 99 -5.97 -18.69 4.46
N GLU A 100 -6.96 -18.22 3.70
CA GLU A 100 -8.10 -19.05 3.28
C GLU A 100 -7.63 -20.26 2.48
N ALA A 101 -6.74 -20.06 1.51
CA ALA A 101 -6.19 -21.14 0.69
C ALA A 101 -5.41 -22.17 1.52
N ALA A 102 -4.66 -21.73 2.54
CA ALA A 102 -3.94 -22.64 3.44
C ALA A 102 -4.91 -23.49 4.27
N PHE A 103 -5.92 -22.87 4.89
CA PHE A 103 -6.93 -23.61 5.66
C PHE A 103 -7.79 -24.54 4.81
N ALA A 104 -8.08 -24.17 3.55
CA ALA A 104 -8.80 -25.05 2.62
C ALA A 104 -8.00 -26.31 2.23
N LYS A 105 -6.67 -26.24 2.23
CA LYS A 105 -5.77 -27.37 1.92
C LYS A 105 -5.57 -28.32 3.10
N LEU A 106 -5.67 -27.84 4.35
CA LEU A 106 -5.48 -28.65 5.55
C LEU A 106 -6.33 -29.94 5.61
N PRO A 107 -7.65 -29.95 5.32
CA PRO A 107 -8.43 -31.19 5.34
C PRO A 107 -8.10 -32.15 4.19
N GLN A 108 -7.34 -31.71 3.18
CA GLN A 108 -6.99 -32.50 1.99
C GLN A 108 -5.64 -33.20 2.14
N THR A 109 -4.77 -32.76 3.06
CA THR A 109 -3.46 -33.36 3.27
C THR A 109 -3.56 -34.65 4.10
N GLN A 110 -2.79 -35.66 3.69
CA GLN A 110 -2.64 -36.92 4.42
C GLN A 110 -1.27 -37.01 5.15
N ASP A 111 -0.37 -36.06 4.89
CA ASP A 111 0.93 -35.97 5.56
C ASP A 111 0.83 -35.01 6.76
N VAL A 112 1.08 -35.55 7.95
CA VAL A 112 1.07 -34.80 9.22
C VAL A 112 2.12 -33.68 9.21
N ALA A 113 3.31 -33.93 8.67
CA ALA A 113 4.36 -32.91 8.64
C ALA A 113 3.99 -31.76 7.69
N GLN A 114 3.32 -32.06 6.58
CA GLN A 114 2.78 -31.04 5.68
C GLN A 114 1.62 -30.27 6.33
N ALA A 115 0.73 -30.96 7.04
CA ALA A 115 -0.37 -30.33 7.76
C ALA A 115 0.14 -29.35 8.83
N GLN A 116 1.17 -29.75 9.58
CA GLN A 116 1.81 -28.91 10.58
C GLN A 116 2.39 -27.64 9.97
N ARG A 117 3.18 -27.77 8.88
CA ARG A 117 3.75 -26.60 8.19
C ARG A 117 2.67 -25.65 7.67
N LEU A 118 1.65 -26.18 6.99
CA LEU A 118 0.54 -25.35 6.47
C LEU A 118 -0.19 -24.59 7.59
N ALA A 119 -0.42 -25.24 8.73
CA ALA A 119 -1.06 -24.60 9.88
C ALA A 119 -0.16 -23.53 10.51
N GLU A 120 1.14 -23.82 10.68
CA GLU A 120 2.12 -22.86 11.22
C GLU A 120 2.25 -21.61 10.33
N ASP A 121 2.38 -21.80 9.01
CA ASP A 121 2.47 -20.71 8.04
C ASP A 121 1.20 -19.85 8.06
N ALA A 122 0.02 -20.48 8.03
CA ALA A 122 -1.26 -19.77 8.07
C ALA A 122 -1.47 -18.98 9.37
N ILE A 123 -1.09 -19.57 10.51
CA ILE A 123 -1.19 -18.89 11.82
C ILE A 123 -0.21 -17.73 11.91
N HIS A 124 1.01 -17.89 11.40
CA HIS A 124 1.99 -16.81 11.37
C HIS A 124 1.50 -15.64 10.55
N LEU A 125 1.05 -15.90 9.31
CA LEU A 125 0.50 -14.88 8.42
C LEU A 125 -0.74 -14.21 9.03
N ALA A 126 -1.65 -14.97 9.66
CA ALA A 126 -2.82 -14.41 10.34
C ALA A 126 -2.43 -13.49 11.50
N ARG A 127 -1.40 -13.83 12.28
CA ARG A 127 -0.92 -12.98 13.38
C ARG A 127 -0.32 -11.67 12.87
N GLU A 128 0.48 -11.73 11.81
CA GLU A 128 1.02 -10.52 11.18
C GLU A 128 -0.09 -9.65 10.62
N HIS A 129 -1.08 -10.27 9.96
CA HIS A 129 -2.25 -9.58 9.43
C HIS A 129 -3.04 -8.86 10.53
N PHE A 130 -3.39 -9.55 11.62
CA PHE A 130 -4.11 -8.93 12.75
C PHE A 130 -3.30 -7.80 13.38
N GLY A 131 -1.97 -7.94 13.50
CA GLY A 131 -1.13 -6.86 13.99
C GLY A 131 -1.22 -5.60 13.13
N LYS A 132 -1.32 -5.72 11.80
CA LYS A 132 -1.55 -4.58 10.91
C LYS A 132 -2.95 -3.99 11.09
N GLU A 133 -3.97 -4.82 11.25
CA GLU A 133 -5.33 -4.34 11.51
C GLU A 133 -5.40 -3.53 12.81
N GLU A 134 -4.85 -4.07 13.89
CA GLU A 134 -4.88 -3.47 15.24
C GLU A 134 -4.07 -2.18 15.33
N VAL A 135 -2.91 -2.10 14.68
CA VAL A 135 -1.98 -0.95 14.79
C VAL A 135 -2.22 0.12 13.73
N MET A 136 -2.77 -0.24 12.56
CA MET A 136 -2.95 0.68 11.43
C MET A 136 -4.42 0.85 11.05
N LEU A 137 -5.14 -0.24 10.77
CA LEU A 137 -6.48 -0.16 10.17
C LEU A 137 -7.53 0.33 11.17
N PHE A 138 -7.59 -0.21 12.39
CA PHE A 138 -8.58 0.18 13.38
C PHE A 138 -8.39 1.63 13.84
N PRO A 139 -7.18 2.14 14.14
CA PRO A 139 -6.99 3.57 14.40
C PRO A 139 -7.42 4.46 13.23
N MET A 140 -7.18 4.04 11.99
CA MET A 140 -7.65 4.77 10.81
C MET A 140 -9.19 4.79 10.77
N ALA A 141 -9.86 3.65 11.00
CA ALA A 141 -11.30 3.57 11.05
C ALA A 141 -11.90 4.46 12.16
N GLU A 142 -11.30 4.48 13.35
CA GLU A 142 -11.69 5.35 14.47
C GLU A 142 -11.51 6.85 14.16
N SER A 143 -10.51 7.21 13.35
CA SER A 143 -10.29 8.60 12.93
C SER A 143 -11.28 9.07 11.85
N MET A 144 -11.82 8.14 11.06
CA MET A 144 -12.67 8.43 9.90
C MET A 144 -14.17 8.28 10.18
N LEU A 145 -14.55 7.41 11.11
CA LEU A 145 -15.93 7.09 11.44
C LEU A 145 -16.33 7.72 12.78
N GLU A 146 -17.52 8.30 12.85
CA GLU A 146 -18.07 8.78 14.11
C GLU A 146 -18.34 7.62 15.08
N GLU A 147 -18.24 7.88 16.39
CA GLU A 147 -18.43 6.88 17.45
C GLU A 147 -19.74 6.09 17.29
N ARG A 148 -20.85 6.78 17.00
CA ARG A 148 -22.15 6.14 16.75
C ARG A 148 -22.13 5.18 15.56
N ALA A 149 -21.37 5.48 14.50
CA ALA A 149 -21.25 4.57 13.36
C ALA A 149 -20.50 3.30 13.76
N LEU A 150 -19.43 3.42 14.56
CA LEU A 150 -18.68 2.30 15.10
C LEU A 150 -19.55 1.43 16.04
N GLU A 151 -20.33 2.04 16.93
CA GLU A 151 -21.27 1.33 17.81
C GLU A 151 -22.30 0.52 17.00
N ASN A 152 -22.87 1.11 15.94
CA ASN A 152 -23.82 0.42 15.07
C ASN A 152 -23.17 -0.78 14.36
N LEU A 153 -21.94 -0.63 13.87
CA LEU A 153 -21.18 -1.73 13.26
C LEU A 153 -20.87 -2.83 14.29
N GLY A 154 -20.55 -2.47 15.52
CA GLY A 154 -20.37 -3.40 16.63
C GLY A 154 -21.65 -4.18 16.99
N ALA A 155 -22.80 -3.51 16.99
CA ALA A 155 -24.09 -4.16 17.19
C ALA A 155 -24.43 -5.14 16.06
N GLU A 156 -24.14 -4.76 14.81
CA GLU A 156 -24.30 -5.66 13.66
C GLU A 156 -23.39 -6.89 13.76
N TRP A 157 -22.11 -6.70 14.13
CA TRP A 157 -21.18 -7.80 14.39
C TRP A 157 -21.74 -8.74 15.46
N ALA A 158 -22.25 -8.19 16.57
CA ALA A 158 -22.79 -8.98 17.67
C ALA A 158 -24.00 -9.79 17.23
N GLN A 159 -24.92 -9.18 16.47
CA GLN A 159 -26.08 -9.87 15.88
C GLN A 159 -25.63 -11.03 14.97
N ARG A 160 -24.67 -10.81 14.07
CA ARG A 160 -24.15 -11.83 13.15
C ARG A 160 -23.45 -12.98 13.89
N ARG A 161 -22.87 -12.72 15.07
CA ARG A 161 -22.20 -13.71 15.91
C ARG A 161 -23.10 -14.31 17.00
N GLY A 162 -24.36 -13.88 17.11
CA GLY A 162 -25.27 -14.32 18.18
C GLY A 162 -24.85 -13.84 19.58
N VAL A 163 -24.06 -12.78 19.66
CA VAL A 163 -23.62 -12.14 20.91
C VAL A 163 -24.65 -11.08 21.30
N VAL A 164 -25.06 -11.07 22.57
CA VAL A 164 -25.92 -10.03 23.13
C VAL A 164 -25.03 -8.96 23.75
N LEU A 165 -25.04 -7.74 23.19
CA LEU A 165 -24.42 -6.58 23.83
C LEU A 165 -25.35 -6.05 24.91
N GLN A 166 -24.83 -5.86 26.13
CA GLN A 166 -25.57 -5.14 27.16
C GLN A 166 -25.50 -3.65 26.84
N SER A 167 -26.68 -3.05 26.65
CA SER A 167 -26.88 -1.59 26.50
C SER A 167 -26.59 -0.85 27.79
#